data_AF-A0A0S4SNH9-F1
#
_entry.id   AF-A0A0S4SNH9-F1
#
_cell.length_a   1.000
_cell.length_b   1.000
_cell.length_c   1.000
_cell.angle_alpha   90.00
_cell.angle_beta   90.00
_cell.angle_gamma   90.00
#
_symmetry.space_group_name_H-M   'P 1'
#
loop_
_entity.id
_entity.type
_entity.pdbx_description
1 polymer ?
#
loop_
_entity_poly.entity_id
_entity_poly.type
_entity_poly.pdbx_seq_one_letter_code
_entity_poly.pdbx_strand_id
1 'polypeptide(L)'
;MGFLSKNLTYILTGSLTFGLVWLGLFCFNQSLQISKLKNQNKELSEQKVQLENDKATLKANLTSCDATLASQNEAIKAASVKIDNTPSKEVEQIKKIYVKDKGCEAELKAYKELFK
;
A
#
# COMPACT_ATOMS: atom_id res chain seq x y z
N MET A 1 -70.02 -12.95 -51.46
CA MET A 1 -69.25 -13.55 -50.33
C MET A 1 -67.89 -12.89 -50.07
N GLY A 2 -67.55 -11.71 -50.64
CA GLY A 2 -66.17 -11.19 -50.58
C GLY A 2 -65.82 -10.24 -49.42
N PHE A 3 -66.79 -9.71 -48.66
CA PHE A 3 -66.54 -8.71 -47.61
C PHE A 3 -66.08 -9.33 -46.29
N LEU A 4 -66.76 -10.41 -45.85
CA LEU A 4 -66.43 -11.12 -44.61
C LEU A 4 -65.07 -11.83 -44.69
N SER A 5 -64.72 -12.40 -45.85
CA SER A 5 -63.43 -13.05 -46.05
C SER A 5 -62.26 -12.06 -46.00
N LYS A 6 -62.39 -10.89 -46.64
CA LYS A 6 -61.36 -9.83 -46.62
C LYS A 6 -61.10 -9.28 -45.22
N ASN A 7 -62.15 -9.08 -44.42
CA ASN A 7 -62.02 -8.61 -43.03
C ASN A 7 -61.33 -9.66 -42.14
N LEU A 8 -61.69 -10.94 -42.30
CA LEU A 8 -61.05 -12.03 -41.57
C LEU A 8 -59.57 -12.17 -41.93
N THR A 9 -59.22 -12.06 -43.21
CA THR A 9 -57.81 -12.07 -43.66
C THR A 9 -57.04 -10.89 -43.07
N TYR A 10 -57.61 -9.69 -43.02
CA TYR A 10 -56.95 -8.49 -42.46
C TYR A 10 -56.68 -8.61 -40.95
N ILE A 11 -57.62 -9.19 -40.20
CA ILE A 11 -57.45 -9.45 -38.75
C ILE A 11 -56.37 -10.51 -38.51
N LEU A 12 -56.35 -11.57 -39.33
CA LEU A 12 -55.34 -12.64 -39.22
C LEU A 12 -53.93 -12.15 -39.60
N THR A 13 -53.79 -11.37 -40.67
CA THR A 13 -52.49 -10.80 -41.07
C THR A 13 -52.04 -9.69 -40.12
N GLY A 14 -52.98 -8.89 -39.60
CA GLY A 14 -52.70 -7.84 -38.61
C GLY A 14 -52.19 -8.40 -37.28
N SER A 15 -52.80 -9.47 -36.75
CA SER A 15 -52.36 -10.12 -35.51
C SER A 15 -51.01 -10.85 -35.66
N LEU A 16 -50.78 -11.51 -36.80
CA LEU A 16 -49.51 -12.17 -37.09
C LEU A 16 -48.34 -11.18 -37.18
N THR A 17 -48.54 -10.06 -37.89
CA THR A 17 -47.52 -9.01 -38.02
C THR A 17 -47.19 -8.34 -36.68
N PHE A 18 -48.20 -8.10 -35.84
CA PHE A 18 -47.99 -7.55 -34.50
C PHE A 18 -47.16 -8.49 -33.61
N GLY A 19 -47.43 -9.80 -33.65
CA GLY A 19 -46.68 -10.81 -32.91
C GLY A 19 -45.21 -10.87 -33.32
N LEU A 20 -44.93 -10.81 -34.62
CA LEU A 20 -43.56 -10.81 -35.15
C LEU A 20 -42.77 -9.55 -34.76
N VAL A 21 -43.41 -8.38 -34.77
CA VAL A 21 -42.78 -7.12 -34.32
C VAL A 21 -42.43 -7.18 -32.83
N TRP A 22 -43.35 -7.68 -31.99
CA TRP A 22 -43.11 -7.83 -30.55
C TRP A 22 -41.98 -8.84 -30.26
N LEU A 23 -41.96 -9.96 -30.98
CA LEU A 23 -40.89 -10.94 -30.88
C LEU A 23 -39.54 -10.33 -31.28
N GLY A 24 -39.50 -9.54 -32.36
CA GLY A 24 -38.30 -8.83 -32.81
C GLY A 24 -37.77 -7.84 -31.78
N LEU A 25 -38.65 -7.02 -31.19
CA LEU A 25 -38.29 -6.07 -30.13
C LEU A 25 -37.77 -6.77 -28.87
N PHE A 26 -38.40 -7.89 -28.49
CA PHE A 26 -37.98 -8.69 -27.35
C PHE A 26 -36.60 -9.31 -27.57
N CYS A 27 -36.36 -9.92 -28.74
CA CYS A 27 -35.07 -10.50 -29.11
C CYS A 27 -33.96 -9.44 -29.18
N PHE A 28 -34.27 -8.25 -29.71
CA PHE A 28 -33.31 -7.14 -29.77
C PHE A 28 -32.94 -6.65 -28.37
N ASN A 29 -33.93 -6.45 -27.49
CA ASN A 29 -33.68 -6.04 -26.10
C ASN A 29 -32.82 -7.08 -25.35
N GLN A 30 -33.11 -8.38 -25.49
CA GLN A 30 -32.26 -9.42 -24.91
C GLN A 30 -30.84 -9.41 -25.46
N SER A 31 -30.67 -9.24 -26.77
CA SER A 31 -29.34 -9.18 -27.41
C SER A 31 -28.51 -8.01 -26.87
N LEU A 32 -29.13 -6.86 -26.61
CA LEU A 32 -28.49 -5.72 -25.96
C LEU A 32 -28.06 -6.01 -24.52
N GLN A 33 -28.87 -6.72 -23.74
CA GLN A 33 -28.50 -7.07 -22.37
C GLN A 33 -27.35 -8.09 -22.35
N ILE A 34 -27.38 -9.09 -23.23
CA ILE A 34 -26.31 -10.08 -23.35
C ILE A 34 -24.98 -9.42 -23.73
N SER A 35 -24.98 -8.45 -24.64
CA SER A 35 -23.75 -7.74 -25.02
C SER A 35 -23.19 -6.89 -23.87
N LYS A 36 -24.06 -6.19 -23.10
CA LYS A 36 -23.65 -5.45 -21.89
C LYS A 36 -23.02 -6.38 -20.85
N LEU A 37 -23.69 -7.50 -20.55
CA LEU A 37 -23.18 -8.51 -19.62
C LEU A 37 -21.84 -9.08 -20.07
N LYS A 38 -21.67 -9.35 -21.37
CA LYS A 38 -20.42 -9.86 -21.93
C LYS A 38 -19.28 -8.84 -21.78
N ASN A 39 -19.56 -7.56 -22.01
CA ASN A 39 -18.57 -6.49 -21.85
C ASN A 39 -18.18 -6.32 -20.37
N GLN A 40 -19.16 -6.29 -19.46
CA GLN A 40 -18.90 -6.23 -18.03
C GLN A 40 -18.10 -7.44 -17.52
N ASN A 41 -18.41 -8.64 -18.02
CA ASN A 41 -17.68 -9.85 -17.63
C ASN A 41 -16.24 -9.85 -18.16
N LYS A 42 -16.04 -9.32 -19.39
CA LYS A 42 -14.70 -9.12 -19.95
C LYS A 42 -13.90 -8.12 -19.12
N GLU A 43 -14.49 -6.95 -18.82
CA GLU A 43 -13.87 -5.92 -18.00
C GLU A 43 -13.52 -6.44 -16.59
N LEU A 44 -14.45 -7.17 -15.96
CA LEU A 44 -14.22 -7.77 -14.64
C LEU A 44 -13.12 -8.83 -14.69
N SER A 45 -13.04 -9.62 -15.76
CA SER A 45 -11.96 -10.59 -15.97
C SER A 45 -10.61 -9.90 -16.15
N GLU A 46 -10.55 -8.81 -16.91
CA GLU A 46 -9.33 -8.02 -17.13
C GLU A 46 -8.87 -7.37 -15.81
N GLN A 47 -9.79 -6.74 -15.07
CA GLN A 47 -9.52 -6.17 -13.75
C GLN A 47 -9.04 -7.22 -12.76
N LYS A 48 -9.63 -8.43 -12.77
CA LYS A 48 -9.19 -9.53 -11.91
C LYS A 48 -7.74 -9.93 -12.20
N VAL A 49 -7.39 -10.13 -13.48
CA VAL A 49 -6.03 -10.47 -13.89
C VAL A 49 -5.05 -9.37 -13.50
N GLN A 50 -5.43 -8.10 -13.69
CA GLN A 50 -4.62 -6.97 -13.28
C GLN A 50 -4.39 -6.96 -11.76
N LEU A 51 -5.45 -7.13 -10.95
CA LEU A 51 -5.33 -7.21 -9.49
C LEU A 51 -4.44 -8.37 -9.03
N GLU A 52 -4.54 -9.53 -9.68
CA GLU A 52 -3.70 -10.69 -9.37
C GLU A 52 -2.21 -10.40 -9.67
N ASN A 53 -1.92 -9.74 -10.79
CA ASN A 53 -0.56 -9.31 -11.15
C ASN A 53 -0.01 -8.24 -10.19
N ASP A 54 -0.82 -7.25 -9.85
CA ASP A 54 -0.44 -6.19 -8.89
C ASP A 54 -0.15 -6.79 -7.52
N LYS A 55 -0.99 -7.73 -7.07
CA LYS A 55 -0.79 -8.47 -5.82
C LYS A 55 0.51 -9.28 -5.83
N ALA A 56 0.81 -9.96 -6.94
CA ALA A 56 2.06 -10.72 -7.08
C ALA A 56 3.29 -9.79 -7.02
N THR A 57 3.23 -8.66 -7.72
CA THR A 57 4.27 -7.63 -7.72
C THR A 57 4.48 -7.05 -6.31
N LEU A 58 3.39 -6.69 -5.62
CA LEU A 58 3.47 -6.14 -4.27
C LEU A 58 4.08 -7.14 -3.29
N LYS A 59 3.72 -8.43 -3.41
CA LYS A 59 4.29 -9.50 -2.57
C LYS A 59 5.80 -9.67 -2.81
N ALA A 60 6.24 -9.62 -4.07
CA ALA A 60 7.66 -9.68 -4.41
C ALA A 60 8.42 -8.48 -3.84
N ASN A 61 7.87 -7.26 -3.99
CA ASN A 61 8.45 -6.04 -3.44
C ASN A 61 8.55 -6.07 -1.91
N LEU A 62 7.50 -6.55 -1.23
CA LEU A 62 7.49 -6.68 0.23
C LEU A 62 8.58 -7.66 0.69
N THR A 63 8.69 -8.80 0.03
CA THR A 63 9.74 -9.79 0.34
C THR A 63 11.14 -9.19 0.16
N SER A 64 11.36 -8.42 -0.92
CA SER A 64 12.63 -7.72 -1.16
C SER A 64 12.91 -6.64 -0.12
N CYS A 65 11.87 -5.92 0.31
CA CYS A 65 11.97 -4.88 1.33
C CYS A 65 12.35 -5.48 2.68
N ASP A 66 11.69 -6.56 3.10
CA ASP A 66 11.98 -7.27 4.34
C ASP A 66 13.42 -7.79 4.37
N ALA A 67 13.91 -8.37 3.26
CA ALA A 67 15.29 -8.81 3.14
C ALA A 67 16.29 -7.64 3.27
N THR A 68 15.99 -6.51 2.63
CA THR A 68 16.81 -5.30 2.71
C THR A 68 16.83 -4.74 4.13
N LEU A 69 15.67 -4.68 4.79
CA LEU A 69 15.52 -4.17 6.14
C LEU A 69 16.24 -5.07 7.16
N ALA A 70 16.17 -6.39 6.99
CA ALA A 70 16.95 -7.34 7.78
C ALA A 70 18.46 -7.09 7.64
N SER A 71 18.95 -6.97 6.40
CA SER A 71 20.37 -6.69 6.13
C SER A 71 20.83 -5.35 6.72
N GLN A 72 20.01 -4.30 6.61
CA GLN A 72 20.31 -3.00 7.22
C GLN A 72 20.36 -3.08 8.75
N ASN A 73 19.44 -3.81 9.37
CA ASN A 73 19.44 -3.99 10.82
C ASN A 73 20.68 -4.76 11.31
N GLU A 74 21.15 -5.75 10.56
CA GLU A 74 22.40 -6.44 10.86
C GLU A 74 23.60 -5.50 10.72
N ALA A 75 23.65 -4.68 9.68
CA ALA A 75 24.71 -3.69 9.49
C ALA A 75 24.73 -2.65 10.62
N ILE A 76 23.56 -2.17 11.07
CA ILE A 76 23.45 -1.24 12.22
C ILE A 76 23.98 -1.90 13.49
N LYS A 77 23.62 -3.17 13.76
CA LYS A 77 24.14 -3.90 14.92
C LYS A 77 25.65 -4.07 14.85
N ALA A 78 26.20 -4.40 13.68
CA ALA A 78 27.64 -4.54 13.47
C ALA A 78 28.39 -3.21 13.63
N ALA A 79 27.79 -2.10 13.18
CA ALA A 79 28.34 -0.76 13.33
C ALA A 79 28.13 -0.16 14.74
N SER A 80 27.28 -0.77 15.57
CA SER A 80 27.02 -0.27 16.91
C SER A 80 28.26 -0.38 17.79
N VAL A 81 28.84 0.76 18.15
CA VAL A 81 29.94 0.83 19.09
C VAL A 81 29.35 0.69 20.49
N LYS A 82 29.75 -0.36 21.21
CA LYS A 82 29.47 -0.46 22.65
C LYS A 82 30.24 0.65 23.35
N ILE A 83 29.53 1.70 23.75
CA ILE A 83 30.08 2.72 24.61
C ILE A 83 30.27 2.09 25.97
N ASP A 84 31.53 1.79 26.30
CA ASP A 84 31.89 1.42 27.65
C ASP A 84 31.87 2.70 28.50
N ASN A 85 30.83 2.84 29.33
CA ASN A 85 30.70 3.95 30.27
C ASN A 85 31.62 3.78 31.49
N THR A 86 32.52 2.78 31.49
CA THR A 86 33.56 2.68 32.50
C THR A 86 34.46 3.93 32.39
N PRO A 87 34.51 4.78 33.43
CA PRO A 87 35.35 5.96 33.39
C PRO A 87 36.81 5.54 33.16
N SER A 88 37.46 6.11 32.15
CA SER A 88 38.90 5.88 31.91
C SER A 88 39.68 6.14 33.20
N LYS A 89 40.73 5.35 33.46
CA LYS A 89 41.62 5.54 34.62
C LYS A 89 42.14 6.98 34.73
N GLU A 90 42.26 7.68 33.61
CA GLU A 90 42.63 9.09 33.53
C GLU A 90 41.59 10.01 34.21
N VAL A 91 40.30 9.71 34.07
CA VAL A 91 39.20 10.45 34.69
C VAL A 91 39.14 10.19 36.20
N GLU A 92 39.48 8.99 36.66
CA GLU A 92 39.65 8.70 38.09
C GLU A 92 40.89 9.39 38.68
N GLN A 93 41.97 9.51 37.90
CA GLN A 93 43.19 10.18 38.33
C GLN A 93 42.98 11.69 38.56
N ILE A 94 42.12 12.33 37.74
CA ILE A 94 41.77 13.76 37.89
C ILE A 94 40.93 14.02 39.16
N LYS A 95 40.25 13.02 39.73
CA LYS A 95 39.50 13.18 40.99
C LYS A 95 40.38 13.45 42.20
N LYS A 96 41.69 13.16 42.13
CA LYS A 96 42.63 13.36 43.24
C LYS A 96 43.72 14.35 42.86
N ILE A 97 43.38 15.65 42.87
CA ILE A 97 44.39 16.71 42.95
C ILE A 97 45.03 16.62 44.34
N TYR A 98 46.19 15.99 44.43
CA TYR A 98 47.00 16.03 45.66
C TYR A 98 47.76 17.35 45.70
N VAL A 99 47.40 18.20 46.65
CA VAL A 99 48.15 19.40 46.99
C VAL A 99 49.48 18.95 47.59
N LYS A 100 50.59 19.23 46.90
CA LYS A 100 51.91 18.70 47.23
C LYS A 100 52.50 19.31 48.50
N ASP A 101 52.13 20.55 48.82
CA ASP A 101 52.65 21.34 49.93
C ASP A 101 51.69 22.51 50.28
N LYS A 102 51.87 23.11 51.46
CA LYS A 102 51.02 24.19 51.96
C LYS A 102 51.00 25.43 51.04
N GLY A 103 52.03 25.59 50.20
CA GLY A 103 52.10 26.65 49.19
C GLY A 103 51.09 26.46 48.07
N CYS A 104 51.02 25.25 47.49
CA CYS A 104 50.01 24.93 46.47
C CYS A 104 48.57 25.04 47.01
N GLU A 105 48.34 24.82 48.30
CA GLU A 105 47.02 24.96 48.92
C GLU A 105 46.56 26.43 48.97
N ALA A 106 47.49 27.33 49.27
CA ALA A 106 47.26 28.77 49.29
C ALA A 106 47.00 29.32 47.88
N GLU A 107 47.77 28.86 46.88
CA GLU A 107 47.55 29.25 45.48
C GLU A 107 46.21 28.75 44.96
N LEU A 108 45.85 27.49 45.21
CA LEU A 108 44.56 26.93 44.80
C LEU A 108 43.39 27.68 45.44
N LYS A 109 43.52 28.10 46.70
CA LYS A 109 42.52 28.90 47.40
C LYS A 109 42.39 30.29 46.78
N ALA A 110 43.50 30.96 46.47
CA ALA A 110 43.51 32.26 45.80
C ALA A 110 42.83 32.18 44.41
N TYR A 111 43.15 31.15 43.62
CA TYR A 111 42.50 30.93 42.32
C TYR A 111 41.00 30.69 42.44
N LYS A 112 40.55 29.91 43.44
CA LYS A 112 39.10 29.70 43.67
C LYS A 112 38.35 30.97 44.08
N GLU A 113 39.02 31.91 44.75
CA GLU A 113 38.43 33.20 45.12
C GLU A 113 38.35 34.17 43.94
N LEU A 114 39.22 34.04 42.93
CA LEU A 114 39.19 34.84 41.70
C LEU A 114 38.03 34.48 40.74
N PHE A 115 37.47 33.27 40.84
CA PHE A 115 36.37 32.79 40.00
C PHE A 115 35.04 32.66 40.74
N LYS A 116 34.87 33.38 41.86
CA LYS A 116 33.56 33.53 42.53
C LYS A 116 32.69 34.57 41.84
#